data_AF-A0A7S3ZW11-F1
#
_entry.id   AF-A0A7S3ZW11-F1
#
_cell.length_a   1.000
_cell.length_b   1.000
_cell.length_c   1.000
_cell.angle_alpha   90.00
_cell.angle_beta   90.00
_cell.angle_gamma   90.00
#
_symmetry.space_group_name_H-M   'P 1'
#
loop_
_entity.id
_entity.type
_entity.pdbx_description
1 polymer ?
#
loop_
_entity_poly.entity_id
_entity_poly.type
_entity_poly.pdbx_seq_one_letter_code
_entity_poly.pdbx_strand_id
1 'polypeptide(L)'
;MATGTHAARGELALLGALSIAFATLTLREASPHDAFEVISRLFWRSASARPPILLVVILVGWAGVVHCGQVAGLRLSRALGEGVLSPRIILRSALGLLDVILLCRLVPFVAQVVFETEHFGRWCLFFDLVAYAACILLLAAPPSACCGSDEAGYSSERCKAHQRYDHGWLLQTAHGRSSLLRTLIESLCAPFAPVTFWHVIVADYATSMAKALGDVHVTGCVAWYAGISPAYSHLTTDTHGVFWEETRGACVTSELNAWALALPFWCRLFQCLSVLRRTGEPKNFWNAVKYATAFPLVYAGYLDRLAPTDQTRRLVVLTACVQSSATFAWDLCMDWGLFKKRRGGLLCGIFEVDQMREPKSLVFSKRSDMFIYAAYAGLVLFNFSLRFAWALAVFGHVSTRGMGMLSFEIAELARRTVWALFRIEWEYHEKGWPLDTDSDNEETEQLVEMVEKGGARSASED
;
A
#
# COMPACT_ATOMS: atom_id res chain seq x y z
N MET A 1 4.00 -17.80 -32.00
CA MET A 1 3.21 -17.15 -30.94
C MET A 1 4.03 -16.28 -29.97
N ALA A 2 5.32 -16.54 -29.73
CA ALA A 2 6.14 -15.69 -28.84
C ALA A 2 6.48 -14.30 -29.41
N THR A 3 6.54 -14.14 -30.74
CA THR A 3 6.92 -12.89 -31.43
C THR A 3 5.89 -11.76 -31.28
N GLY A 4 4.59 -12.08 -31.24
CA GLY A 4 3.51 -11.09 -31.09
C GLY A 4 3.51 -10.38 -29.73
N THR A 5 3.92 -11.08 -28.67
CA THR A 5 3.98 -10.49 -27.32
C THR A 5 5.15 -9.52 -27.14
N HIS A 6 6.25 -9.68 -27.89
CA HIS A 6 7.37 -8.75 -27.86
C HIS A 6 7.09 -7.47 -28.67
N ALA A 7 6.42 -7.59 -29.82
CA ALA A 7 5.96 -6.44 -30.60
C ALA A 7 4.95 -5.60 -29.81
N ALA A 8 3.93 -6.23 -29.23
CA ALA A 8 2.93 -5.55 -28.40
C ALA A 8 3.54 -4.86 -27.16
N ARG A 9 4.61 -5.42 -26.57
CA ARG A 9 5.35 -4.78 -25.47
C ARG A 9 6.13 -3.55 -25.91
N GLY A 10 6.76 -3.60 -27.09
CA GLY A 10 7.44 -2.46 -27.68
C GLY A 10 6.47 -1.32 -28.02
N GLU A 11 5.31 -1.67 -28.57
CA GLU A 11 4.24 -0.73 -28.88
C GLU A 11 3.62 -0.09 -27.64
N LEU A 12 3.34 -0.86 -26.57
CA LEU A 12 2.85 -0.29 -25.31
C LEU A 12 3.89 0.62 -24.64
N ALA A 13 5.16 0.21 -24.63
CA ALA A 13 6.24 1.01 -24.05
C ALA A 13 6.45 2.30 -24.85
N LEU A 14 6.35 2.23 -26.18
CA LEU A 14 6.41 3.39 -27.07
C LEU A 14 5.20 4.32 -26.85
N LEU A 15 3.98 3.78 -26.73
CA LEU A 15 2.77 4.56 -26.43
C LEU A 15 2.84 5.23 -25.05
N GLY A 16 3.35 4.53 -24.03
CA GLY A 16 3.59 5.08 -22.70
C GLY A 16 4.64 6.18 -22.72
N ALA A 17 5.78 5.95 -23.40
CA ALA A 17 6.83 6.94 -23.58
C ALA A 17 6.34 8.17 -24.37
N LEU A 18 5.52 7.98 -25.40
CA LEU A 18 4.89 9.06 -26.16
C LEU A 18 3.87 9.81 -25.31
N SER A 19 3.10 9.12 -24.47
CA SER A 19 2.13 9.75 -23.54
C SER A 19 2.84 10.58 -22.48
N ILE A 20 3.93 10.07 -21.90
CA ILE A 20 4.78 10.79 -20.93
C ILE A 20 5.50 11.94 -21.62
N ALA A 21 6.06 11.74 -22.80
CA ALA A 21 6.71 12.79 -23.59
C ALA A 21 5.72 13.88 -23.97
N PHE A 22 4.51 13.52 -24.40
CA PHE A 22 3.45 14.47 -24.71
C PHE A 22 3.03 15.26 -23.47
N ALA A 23 2.79 14.58 -22.33
CA ALA A 23 2.47 15.22 -21.06
C ALA A 23 3.61 16.15 -20.59
N THR A 24 4.86 15.72 -20.69
CA THR A 24 6.02 16.56 -20.31
C THR A 24 6.22 17.73 -21.26
N LEU A 25 6.01 17.57 -22.56
CA LEU A 25 6.06 18.66 -23.53
C LEU A 25 4.94 19.68 -23.29
N THR A 26 3.70 19.23 -23.07
CA THR A 26 2.57 20.13 -22.75
C THR A 26 2.78 20.86 -21.41
N LEU A 27 3.36 20.19 -20.40
CA LEU A 27 3.63 20.80 -19.10
C LEU A 27 4.87 21.73 -19.11
N ARG A 28 5.80 21.55 -20.05
CA ARG A 28 7.04 22.34 -20.13
C ARG A 28 6.81 23.75 -20.69
N GLU A 29 5.79 23.93 -21.51
CA GLU A 29 5.39 25.24 -22.06
C GLU A 29 4.31 25.92 -21.22
N ALA A 30 3.70 25.21 -20.27
CA ALA A 30 2.66 25.71 -19.40
C ALA A 30 3.22 26.52 -18.22
N SER A 31 2.54 27.59 -17.82
CA SER A 31 2.85 28.25 -16.55
C SER A 31 2.64 27.26 -15.38
N PRO A 32 3.30 27.42 -14.22
CA PRO A 32 3.11 26.53 -13.07
C PRO A 32 1.63 26.38 -12.65
N HIS A 33 0.84 27.46 -12.83
CA HIS A 33 -0.59 27.46 -12.57
C HIS A 33 -1.36 26.61 -13.59
N ASP A 34 -1.04 26.75 -14.88
CA ASP A 34 -1.71 25.98 -15.95
C ASP A 34 -1.32 24.51 -15.90
N ALA A 35 -0.05 24.21 -15.61
CA ALA A 35 0.43 22.85 -15.36
C ALA A 35 -0.34 22.21 -14.20
N PHE A 36 -0.49 22.94 -13.09
CA PHE A 36 -1.27 22.50 -11.95
C PHE A 36 -2.74 22.22 -12.33
N GLU A 37 -3.37 23.11 -13.10
CA GLU A 37 -4.75 22.94 -13.52
C GLU A 37 -4.95 21.77 -14.50
N VAL A 38 -4.04 21.58 -15.45
CA VAL A 38 -4.08 20.43 -16.38
C VAL A 38 -3.98 19.12 -15.62
N ILE A 39 -2.98 19.01 -14.74
CA ILE A 39 -2.86 17.82 -13.93
C ILE A 39 -4.14 17.70 -13.07
N SER A 40 -4.74 18.82 -12.54
CA SER A 40 -5.96 18.91 -11.69
C SER A 40 -7.12 18.12 -12.29
N ARG A 41 -7.27 18.29 -13.60
CA ARG A 41 -8.31 17.67 -14.43
C ARG A 41 -7.98 16.23 -14.76
N LEU A 42 -6.71 15.90 -14.98
CA LEU A 42 -6.26 14.56 -15.38
C LEU A 42 -6.36 13.52 -14.25
N PHE A 43 -5.96 13.87 -13.02
CA PHE A 43 -5.89 12.90 -11.90
C PHE A 43 -6.75 13.23 -10.69
N TRP A 44 -7.16 14.48 -10.49
CA TRP A 44 -7.60 14.91 -9.16
C TRP A 44 -9.09 15.26 -9.03
N ARG A 45 -9.78 15.63 -10.12
CA ARG A 45 -11.25 15.85 -10.06
C ARG A 45 -12.06 14.55 -9.99
N SER A 46 -11.52 13.42 -10.46
CA SER A 46 -12.25 12.16 -10.45
C SER A 46 -11.89 11.29 -9.25
N ALA A 47 -12.90 10.93 -8.46
CA ALA A 47 -12.76 9.94 -7.38
C ALA A 47 -12.20 8.61 -7.90
N SER A 48 -12.44 8.30 -9.18
CA SER A 48 -11.99 7.08 -9.83
C SER A 48 -10.48 7.00 -10.06
N ALA A 49 -9.76 8.12 -10.07
CA ALA A 49 -8.31 8.16 -10.38
C ALA A 49 -7.43 7.82 -9.19
N ARG A 50 -7.92 8.09 -7.98
CA ARG A 50 -7.13 7.98 -6.76
C ARG A 50 -6.74 6.53 -6.44
N PRO A 51 -7.64 5.54 -6.44
CA PRO A 51 -7.27 4.18 -6.06
C PRO A 51 -6.16 3.54 -6.92
N PRO A 52 -6.17 3.66 -8.28
CA PRO A 52 -5.06 3.17 -9.10
C PRO A 52 -3.72 3.87 -8.81
N ILE A 53 -3.72 5.19 -8.62
CA ILE A 53 -2.49 5.95 -8.30
C ILE A 53 -1.93 5.53 -6.94
N LEU A 54 -2.80 5.38 -5.95
CA LEU A 54 -2.42 4.96 -4.60
C LEU A 54 -1.82 3.53 -4.60
N LEU A 55 -2.28 2.65 -5.49
CA LEU A 55 -1.66 1.34 -5.68
C LEU A 55 -0.22 1.44 -6.20
N VAL A 56 0.05 2.35 -7.15
CA VAL A 56 1.43 2.64 -7.61
C VAL A 56 2.29 3.14 -6.44
N VAL A 57 1.76 4.05 -5.63
CA VAL A 57 2.46 4.59 -4.43
C VAL A 57 2.79 3.46 -3.44
N ILE A 58 1.87 2.53 -3.21
CA ILE A 58 2.11 1.34 -2.36
C ILE A 58 3.25 0.49 -2.92
N LEU A 59 3.24 0.20 -4.22
CA LEU A 59 4.28 -0.63 -4.84
C LEU A 59 5.66 0.05 -4.76
N VAL A 60 5.74 1.36 -5.02
CA VAL A 60 6.98 2.14 -4.89
C VAL A 60 7.47 2.14 -3.43
N GLY A 61 6.58 2.42 -2.48
CA GLY A 61 6.90 2.38 -1.05
C GLY A 61 7.38 1.01 -0.60
N TRP A 62 6.70 -0.06 -1.02
CA TRP A 62 7.06 -1.43 -0.71
C TRP A 62 8.40 -1.84 -1.31
N ALA A 63 8.73 -1.40 -2.54
CA ALA A 63 10.06 -1.59 -3.10
C ALA A 63 11.15 -0.95 -2.23
N GLY A 64 10.86 0.22 -1.65
CA GLY A 64 11.71 0.88 -0.66
C GLY A 64 11.89 0.05 0.62
N VAL A 65 10.80 -0.48 1.18
CA VAL A 65 10.85 -1.37 2.37
C VAL A 65 11.74 -2.58 2.12
N VAL A 66 11.57 -3.25 0.98
CA VAL A 66 12.38 -4.42 0.62
C VAL A 66 13.85 -4.04 0.47
N HIS A 67 14.15 -2.91 -0.20
CA HIS A 67 15.51 -2.44 -0.39
C HIS A 67 16.19 -2.08 0.94
N CYS A 68 15.52 -1.29 1.79
CA CYS A 68 16.04 -0.91 3.10
C CYS A 68 16.26 -2.13 3.99
N GLY A 69 15.33 -3.10 3.99
CA GLY A 69 15.49 -4.34 4.74
C GLY A 69 16.70 -5.17 4.29
N GLN A 70 16.92 -5.27 2.97
CA GLN A 70 18.08 -5.95 2.40
C GLN A 70 19.40 -5.25 2.77
N VAL A 71 19.45 -3.91 2.68
CA VAL A 71 20.64 -3.12 3.08
C VAL A 71 20.93 -3.26 4.57
N ALA A 72 19.90 -3.45 5.39
CA ALA A 72 20.00 -3.72 6.82
C ALA A 72 20.34 -5.18 7.17
N GLY A 73 20.51 -6.07 6.18
CA GLY A 73 20.82 -7.49 6.41
C GLY A 73 19.64 -8.35 6.87
N LEU A 74 18.40 -7.88 6.70
CA LEU A 74 17.19 -8.63 7.05
C LEU A 74 16.85 -9.66 5.96
N ARG A 75 16.84 -10.95 6.28
CA ARG A 75 16.24 -11.99 5.41
C ARG A 75 14.72 -11.92 5.46
N LEU A 76 14.15 -11.06 4.62
CA LEU A 76 12.70 -10.82 4.53
C LEU A 76 11.88 -12.11 4.26
N SER A 77 12.47 -13.12 3.64
CA SER A 77 11.82 -14.42 3.42
C SER A 77 11.48 -15.15 4.71
N ARG A 78 12.24 -14.93 5.80
CA ARG A 78 11.93 -15.52 7.12
C ARG A 78 10.69 -14.88 7.75
N ALA A 79 10.56 -13.56 7.62
CA ALA A 79 9.44 -12.81 8.20
C ALA A 79 8.16 -12.95 7.37
N LEU A 80 8.28 -12.85 6.04
CA LEU A 80 7.14 -12.71 5.13
C LEU A 80 6.79 -14.01 4.41
N GLY A 81 7.62 -15.05 4.50
CA GLY A 81 7.50 -16.29 3.73
C GLY A 81 8.29 -16.25 2.42
N GLU A 82 8.30 -17.38 1.71
CA GLU A 82 8.99 -17.47 0.41
C GLU A 82 8.31 -16.60 -0.67
N GLY A 83 9.09 -16.11 -1.63
CA GLY A 83 8.57 -15.37 -2.78
C GLY A 83 8.62 -13.83 -2.69
N VAL A 84 9.41 -13.26 -1.77
CA VAL A 84 9.68 -11.81 -1.74
C VAL A 84 10.37 -11.39 -3.04
N LEU A 85 9.71 -10.53 -3.81
CA LEU A 85 10.23 -10.01 -5.08
C LEU A 85 11.38 -9.02 -4.86
N SER A 86 12.30 -8.95 -5.81
CA SER A 86 13.38 -7.95 -5.74
C SER A 86 12.84 -6.53 -5.92
N PRO A 87 13.44 -5.50 -5.29
CA PRO A 87 12.99 -4.11 -5.40
C PRO A 87 12.87 -3.62 -6.85
N ARG A 88 13.82 -4.03 -7.70
CA ARG A 88 13.85 -3.66 -9.13
C ARG A 88 12.63 -4.20 -9.88
N ILE A 89 12.20 -5.42 -9.56
CA ILE A 89 11.02 -6.04 -10.19
C ILE A 89 9.73 -5.33 -9.74
N ILE A 90 9.63 -5.02 -8.44
CA ILE A 90 8.47 -4.29 -7.88
C ILE A 90 8.36 -2.91 -8.54
N LEU A 91 9.47 -2.17 -8.63
CA LEU A 91 9.50 -0.83 -9.23
C LEU A 91 9.13 -0.85 -10.72
N ARG A 92 9.66 -1.80 -11.50
CA ARG A 92 9.25 -1.96 -12.90
C ARG A 92 7.76 -2.26 -13.05
N SER A 93 7.20 -3.03 -12.13
CA SER A 93 5.75 -3.32 -12.11
C SER A 93 4.94 -2.06 -11.80
N ALA A 94 5.41 -1.24 -10.86
CA ALA A 94 4.77 0.04 -10.51
C ALA A 94 4.79 1.01 -11.70
N LEU A 95 5.92 1.11 -12.41
CA LEU A 95 6.04 1.94 -13.62
C LEU A 95 5.12 1.46 -14.74
N GLY A 96 5.09 0.16 -15.03
CA GLY A 96 4.18 -0.37 -16.04
C GLY A 96 2.70 -0.16 -15.70
N LEU A 97 2.34 -0.24 -14.42
CA LEU A 97 0.98 0.11 -13.95
C LEU A 97 0.70 1.60 -14.14
N LEU A 98 1.66 2.47 -13.80
CA LEU A 98 1.55 3.90 -14.01
C LEU A 98 1.33 4.22 -15.49
N ASP A 99 2.09 3.61 -16.40
CA ASP A 99 1.95 3.82 -17.85
C ASP A 99 0.53 3.48 -18.34
N VAL A 100 -0.04 2.35 -17.88
CA VAL A 100 -1.41 1.96 -18.21
C VAL A 100 -2.42 2.96 -17.68
N ILE A 101 -2.26 3.42 -16.43
CA ILE A 101 -3.13 4.44 -15.83
C ILE A 101 -3.05 5.74 -16.61
N LEU A 102 -1.83 6.19 -16.96
CA LEU A 102 -1.60 7.39 -17.75
C LEU A 102 -2.30 7.29 -19.11
N LEU A 103 -2.17 6.14 -19.79
CA LEU A 103 -2.82 5.91 -21.09
C LEU A 103 -4.35 5.98 -20.98
N CYS A 104 -4.94 5.29 -19.99
CA CYS A 104 -6.40 5.32 -19.75
C CYS A 104 -6.92 6.72 -19.42
N ARG A 105 -6.07 7.61 -18.89
CA ARG A 105 -6.46 8.98 -18.52
C ARG A 105 -6.21 10.00 -19.62
N LEU A 106 -5.09 9.86 -20.33
CA LEU A 106 -4.67 10.82 -21.36
C LEU A 106 -5.57 10.73 -22.59
N VAL A 107 -5.99 9.52 -22.99
CA VAL A 107 -6.87 9.31 -24.15
C VAL A 107 -8.19 10.10 -24.04
N PRO A 108 -9.01 9.95 -22.99
CA PRO A 108 -10.24 10.74 -22.85
C PRO A 108 -9.97 12.23 -22.61
N PHE A 109 -8.87 12.59 -21.93
CA PHE A 109 -8.50 13.98 -21.72
C PHE A 109 -8.18 14.72 -23.02
N VAL A 110 -7.32 14.13 -23.86
CA VAL A 110 -6.98 14.66 -25.19
C VAL A 110 -8.25 14.72 -26.05
N ALA A 111 -9.11 13.70 -25.97
CA ALA A 111 -10.34 13.69 -26.73
C ALA A 111 -11.30 14.84 -26.37
N GLN A 112 -11.39 15.18 -25.07
CA GLN A 112 -12.19 16.31 -24.59
C GLN A 112 -11.59 17.67 -24.99
N VAL A 113 -10.27 17.82 -24.86
CA VAL A 113 -9.59 19.11 -25.09
C VAL A 113 -9.42 19.41 -26.58
N VAL A 114 -9.11 18.41 -27.40
CA VAL A 114 -8.78 18.61 -28.83
C VAL A 114 -10.03 18.59 -29.71
N PHE A 115 -11.01 17.75 -29.40
CA PHE A 115 -12.17 17.56 -30.28
C PHE A 115 -13.45 18.26 -29.78
N GLU A 116 -13.40 19.00 -28.67
CA GLU A 116 -14.54 19.74 -28.08
C GLU A 116 -15.84 18.91 -27.99
N THR A 117 -15.72 17.60 -27.77
CA THR A 117 -16.87 16.70 -27.81
C THR A 117 -17.54 16.60 -26.43
N GLU A 118 -18.73 17.19 -26.30
CA GLU A 118 -19.53 17.15 -25.05
C GLU A 118 -19.94 15.72 -24.64
N HIS A 119 -20.01 14.78 -25.60
CA HIS A 119 -20.40 13.38 -25.36
C HIS A 119 -19.31 12.50 -24.73
N PHE A 120 -18.08 12.98 -24.52
CA PHE A 120 -16.98 12.14 -24.04
C PHE A 120 -17.02 11.81 -22.54
N GLY A 121 -17.96 12.41 -21.79
CA GLY A 121 -18.11 12.14 -20.36
C GLY A 121 -18.44 10.69 -20.00
N ARG A 122 -19.21 9.97 -20.84
CA ARG A 122 -19.47 8.51 -20.67
C ARG A 122 -18.21 7.67 -20.94
N TRP A 123 -17.36 8.14 -21.86
CA TRP A 123 -16.08 7.49 -22.16
C TRP A 123 -15.07 7.65 -21.03
N CYS A 124 -15.04 8.78 -20.32
CA CYS A 124 -14.20 8.93 -19.12
C CYS A 124 -14.48 7.83 -18.08
N LEU A 125 -15.76 7.59 -17.79
CA LEU A 125 -16.18 6.52 -16.89
C LEU A 125 -15.81 5.12 -17.43
N PHE A 126 -15.97 4.89 -18.72
CA PHE A 126 -15.53 3.64 -19.36
C PHE A 126 -14.03 3.42 -19.20
N PHE A 127 -13.20 4.43 -19.53
CA PHE A 127 -11.75 4.34 -19.38
C PHE A 127 -11.32 4.22 -17.91
N ASP A 128 -12.07 4.81 -16.97
CA ASP A 128 -11.87 4.58 -15.55
C ASP A 128 -12.08 3.11 -15.19
N LEU A 129 -13.20 2.50 -15.61
CA LEU A 129 -13.47 1.08 -15.39
C LEU A 129 -12.44 0.17 -16.07
N VAL A 130 -11.95 0.55 -17.25
CA VAL A 130 -10.84 -0.16 -17.91
C VAL A 130 -9.56 -0.06 -17.09
N ALA A 131 -9.25 1.10 -16.51
CA ALA A 131 -8.09 1.24 -15.62
C ALA A 131 -8.22 0.35 -14.36
N TYR A 132 -9.42 0.26 -13.78
CA TYR A 132 -9.70 -0.66 -12.67
C TYR A 132 -9.55 -2.13 -13.10
N ALA A 133 -10.12 -2.50 -14.24
CA ALA A 133 -9.99 -3.85 -14.78
C ALA A 133 -8.54 -4.19 -15.08
N ALA A 134 -7.75 -3.26 -15.62
CA ALA A 134 -6.33 -3.44 -15.85
C ALA A 134 -5.56 -3.61 -14.53
N CYS A 135 -5.86 -2.83 -13.49
CA CYS A 135 -5.30 -3.04 -12.16
C CYS A 135 -5.62 -4.45 -11.64
N ILE A 136 -6.88 -4.87 -11.72
CA ILE A 136 -7.33 -6.20 -11.27
C ILE A 136 -6.62 -7.29 -12.07
N LEU A 137 -6.56 -7.20 -13.39
CA LEU A 137 -5.91 -8.19 -14.26
C LEU A 137 -4.40 -8.26 -14.02
N LEU A 138 -3.73 -7.12 -13.80
CA LEU A 138 -2.31 -7.06 -13.44
C LEU A 138 -2.05 -7.72 -12.07
N LEU A 139 -2.99 -7.57 -11.12
CA LEU A 139 -2.95 -8.23 -9.82
C LEU A 139 -3.34 -9.72 -9.90
N ALA A 140 -4.24 -10.10 -10.81
CA ALA A 140 -4.80 -11.45 -10.94
C ALA A 140 -3.99 -12.37 -11.86
N ALA A 141 -3.09 -11.83 -12.69
CA ALA A 141 -2.38 -12.59 -13.70
C ALA A 141 -1.67 -13.81 -13.08
N PRO A 142 -2.07 -15.05 -13.45
CA PRO A 142 -1.45 -16.26 -12.89
C PRO A 142 0.01 -16.33 -13.33
N PRO A 143 0.89 -17.00 -12.54
CA PRO A 143 2.22 -17.36 -13.01
C PRO A 143 2.06 -18.00 -14.37
N SER A 144 2.53 -17.33 -15.41
CA SER A 144 2.46 -17.88 -16.76
C SER A 144 3.20 -19.20 -16.71
N ALA A 145 2.47 -20.32 -16.73
CA ALA A 145 3.05 -21.64 -16.78
C ALA A 145 4.07 -21.64 -17.93
N CYS A 146 5.25 -22.17 -17.67
CA CYS A 146 6.19 -22.49 -18.75
C CYS A 146 5.46 -23.39 -19.75
N CYS A 147 4.96 -22.82 -20.84
CA CYS A 147 4.49 -23.61 -21.97
C CYS A 147 5.73 -24.28 -22.59
N GLY A 148 5.83 -25.58 -22.38
CA GLY A 148 6.79 -26.46 -23.02
C GLY A 148 6.36 -27.89 -22.76
N SER A 149 5.46 -28.35 -23.62
CA SER A 149 5.03 -29.73 -23.89
C SER A 149 5.72 -30.86 -23.13
N ASP A 150 4.89 -31.72 -22.55
CA ASP A 150 5.19 -33.08 -22.12
C ASP A 150 5.99 -33.86 -23.18
N GLU A 151 7.31 -33.93 -23.04
CA GLU A 151 8.07 -35.11 -23.46
C GLU A 151 9.27 -35.30 -22.52
N ALA A 152 9.28 -36.46 -21.87
CA ALA A 152 10.42 -37.19 -21.31
C ALA A 152 11.45 -36.41 -20.46
N GLY A 153 11.31 -36.56 -19.14
CA GLY A 153 12.40 -36.66 -18.15
C GLY A 153 13.74 -35.99 -18.48
N TYR A 154 13.88 -34.69 -18.20
CA TYR A 154 15.21 -34.07 -18.14
C TYR A 154 15.29 -32.86 -17.19
N SER A 155 15.83 -33.12 -16.00
CA SER A 155 16.48 -32.20 -15.04
C SER A 155 15.72 -30.94 -14.56
N SER A 156 15.29 -30.98 -13.28
CA SER A 156 14.74 -29.82 -12.54
C SER A 156 15.76 -28.68 -12.32
N GLU A 157 17.06 -28.92 -12.55
CA GLU A 157 18.11 -27.93 -12.34
C GLU A 157 18.23 -26.92 -13.48
N ARG A 158 17.88 -27.30 -14.72
CA ARG A 158 17.98 -26.37 -15.86
C ARG A 158 16.87 -25.31 -15.82
N CYS A 159 15.69 -25.61 -15.27
CA CYS A 159 14.66 -24.60 -14.95
C CYS A 159 15.11 -23.61 -13.85
N LYS A 160 15.81 -24.09 -12.81
CA LYS A 160 16.39 -23.23 -11.77
C LYS A 160 17.54 -22.36 -12.31
N ALA A 161 18.29 -22.88 -13.28
CA ALA A 161 19.39 -22.16 -13.94
C ALA A 161 18.88 -21.14 -14.98
N HIS A 162 17.81 -21.43 -15.72
CA HIS A 162 17.22 -20.48 -16.68
C HIS A 162 16.44 -19.35 -15.99
N GLN A 163 16.03 -19.53 -14.73
CA GLN A 163 15.56 -18.45 -13.86
C GLN A 163 16.66 -17.42 -13.50
N ARG A 164 17.93 -17.76 -13.74
CA ARG A 164 19.11 -17.01 -13.28
C ARG A 164 19.73 -16.13 -14.37
N TYR A 165 19.45 -16.38 -15.65
CA TYR A 165 19.96 -15.60 -16.78
C TYR A 165 18.87 -15.36 -17.84
N ASP A 166 18.53 -14.08 -17.99
CA ASP A 166 17.75 -13.43 -19.06
C ASP A 166 16.31 -13.89 -19.36
N HIS A 167 15.39 -12.92 -19.29
CA HIS A 167 13.99 -12.92 -19.79
C HIS A 167 12.83 -13.46 -18.92
N GLY A 168 13.06 -13.92 -17.69
CA GLY A 168 12.02 -14.47 -16.78
C GLY A 168 11.21 -13.49 -15.92
N TRP A 169 11.06 -12.21 -16.28
CA TRP A 169 10.44 -11.21 -15.38
C TRP A 169 8.93 -11.42 -15.18
N LEU A 170 8.18 -11.83 -16.21
CA LEU A 170 6.74 -12.10 -16.11
C LEU A 170 6.43 -13.31 -15.20
N LEU A 171 7.22 -14.38 -15.31
CA LEU A 171 7.07 -15.61 -14.52
C LEU A 171 7.32 -15.40 -13.02
N GLN A 172 8.39 -14.69 -12.65
CA GLN A 172 8.66 -14.36 -11.25
C GLN A 172 7.61 -13.40 -10.69
N THR A 173 7.20 -12.40 -11.48
CA THR A 173 6.18 -11.45 -11.04
C THR A 173 4.83 -12.11 -10.82
N ALA A 174 4.50 -13.16 -11.56
CA ALA A 174 3.16 -13.72 -11.51
C ALA A 174 2.95 -14.75 -10.37
N HIS A 175 4.02 -15.32 -9.81
CA HIS A 175 3.98 -15.99 -8.49
C HIS A 175 3.71 -14.98 -7.34
N GLY A 176 4.36 -13.80 -7.37
CA GLY A 176 4.15 -12.75 -6.36
C GLY A 176 2.84 -11.95 -6.53
N ARG A 177 2.34 -11.80 -7.77
CA ARG A 177 1.12 -11.05 -8.11
C ARG A 177 -0.16 -11.85 -7.84
N SER A 178 -0.22 -13.12 -8.28
CA SER A 178 -1.29 -14.03 -7.87
C SER A 178 -1.34 -14.19 -6.34
N SER A 179 -0.18 -14.09 -5.67
CA SER A 179 -0.08 -14.02 -4.20
C SER A 179 -0.72 -12.76 -3.60
N LEU A 180 -0.60 -11.56 -4.20
CA LEU A 180 -1.23 -10.34 -3.62
C LEU A 180 -2.76 -10.37 -3.73
N LEU A 181 -3.33 -10.69 -4.89
CA LEU A 181 -4.79 -10.81 -5.03
C LEU A 181 -5.33 -11.94 -4.16
N ARG A 182 -4.64 -13.08 -4.15
CA ARG A 182 -4.97 -14.19 -3.24
C ARG A 182 -4.88 -13.75 -1.78
N THR A 183 -3.85 -13.02 -1.38
CA THR A 183 -3.69 -12.48 -0.02
C THR A 183 -4.81 -11.49 0.31
N LEU A 184 -5.24 -10.66 -0.63
CA LEU A 184 -6.38 -9.75 -0.46
C LEU A 184 -7.68 -10.53 -0.27
N ILE A 185 -7.92 -11.56 -1.08
CA ILE A 185 -9.09 -12.45 -0.96
C ILE A 185 -9.04 -13.25 0.36
N GLU A 186 -7.90 -13.82 0.71
CA GLU A 186 -7.68 -14.53 1.97
C GLU A 186 -7.83 -13.58 3.18
N SER A 187 -7.43 -12.31 3.03
CA SER A 187 -7.64 -11.27 4.05
C SER A 187 -9.11 -10.87 4.18
N LEU A 188 -9.89 -10.88 3.09
CA LEU A 188 -11.34 -10.70 3.11
C LEU A 188 -12.04 -11.93 3.75
N CYS A 189 -11.51 -13.13 3.50
CA CYS A 189 -11.95 -14.41 4.08
C CYS A 189 -11.31 -14.72 5.45
N ALA A 190 -10.72 -13.71 6.11
CA ALA A 190 -9.95 -13.82 7.35
C ALA A 190 -10.58 -14.60 8.51
N PRO A 191 -11.93 -14.64 8.71
CA PRO A 191 -12.49 -15.47 9.77
C PRO A 191 -12.15 -16.97 9.62
N PHE A 192 -11.84 -17.42 8.40
CA PHE A 192 -11.73 -18.84 8.06
C PHE A 192 -10.32 -19.26 7.64
N ALA A 193 -9.40 -18.33 7.37
CA ALA A 193 -8.04 -18.63 6.90
C ALA A 193 -6.97 -18.49 8.00
N PRO A 194 -5.82 -19.19 7.91
CA PRO A 194 -4.65 -18.90 8.73
C PRO A 194 -4.13 -17.48 8.42
N VAL A 195 -3.89 -16.68 9.46
CA VAL A 195 -3.39 -15.30 9.30
C VAL A 195 -1.88 -15.31 9.49
N THR A 196 -1.15 -15.06 8.41
CA THR A 196 0.32 -14.91 8.47
C THR A 196 0.71 -13.45 8.73
N PHE A 197 1.99 -13.21 9.05
CA PHE A 197 2.50 -11.85 9.21
C PHE A 197 2.35 -11.00 7.93
N TRP A 198 2.48 -11.61 6.76
CA TRP A 198 2.23 -10.92 5.48
C TRP A 198 0.77 -10.44 5.34
N HIS A 199 -0.21 -11.26 5.74
CA HIS A 199 -1.62 -10.85 5.76
C HIS A 199 -1.86 -9.64 6.65
N VAL A 200 -1.15 -9.55 7.78
CA VAL A 200 -1.21 -8.39 8.68
C VAL A 200 -0.72 -7.13 7.99
N ILE A 201 0.44 -7.18 7.33
CA ILE A 201 1.00 -6.03 6.60
C ILE A 201 0.05 -5.57 5.49
N VAL A 202 -0.42 -6.48 4.64
CA VAL A 202 -1.32 -6.15 3.52
C VAL A 202 -2.63 -5.55 4.02
N ALA A 203 -3.24 -6.15 5.02
CA ALA A 203 -4.50 -5.64 5.56
C ALA A 203 -4.31 -4.28 6.27
N ASP A 204 -3.14 -4.01 6.87
CA ASP A 204 -2.83 -2.69 7.43
C ASP A 204 -2.61 -1.62 6.37
N TYR A 205 -1.99 -1.96 5.22
CA TYR A 205 -2.01 -1.09 4.04
C TYR A 205 -3.45 -0.82 3.55
N ALA A 206 -4.32 -1.83 3.55
CA ALA A 206 -5.73 -1.66 3.18
C ALA A 206 -6.48 -0.70 4.12
N THR A 207 -6.16 -0.66 5.42
CA THR A 207 -6.75 0.34 6.34
C THR A 207 -6.38 1.78 5.99
N SER A 208 -5.15 1.99 5.50
CA SER A 208 -4.70 3.29 4.97
C SER A 208 -5.35 3.62 3.61
N MET A 209 -5.98 2.65 2.95
CA MET A 209 -6.75 2.81 1.70
C MET A 209 -8.27 2.92 1.92
N ALA A 210 -8.76 3.10 3.15
CA ALA A 210 -10.19 3.13 3.43
C ALA A 210 -10.95 4.13 2.55
N LYS A 211 -10.42 5.36 2.40
CA LYS A 211 -11.03 6.37 1.53
C LYS A 211 -11.04 5.94 0.05
N ALA A 212 -9.93 5.41 -0.44
CA ALA A 212 -9.81 4.89 -1.80
C ALA A 212 -10.87 3.80 -2.07
N LEU A 213 -11.13 2.88 -1.14
CA LEU A 213 -12.21 1.89 -1.25
C LEU A 213 -13.60 2.54 -1.31
N GLY A 214 -13.83 3.59 -0.50
CA GLY A 214 -15.03 4.41 -0.62
C GLY A 214 -15.17 5.05 -2.01
N ASP A 215 -14.07 5.47 -2.64
CA ASP A 215 -14.08 6.06 -3.97
C ASP A 215 -14.29 5.03 -5.10
N VAL A 216 -13.82 3.79 -4.91
CA VAL A 216 -14.20 2.66 -5.77
C VAL A 216 -15.70 2.45 -5.75
N HIS A 217 -16.31 2.42 -4.56
CA HIS A 217 -17.77 2.32 -4.41
C HIS A 217 -18.49 3.48 -5.11
N VAL A 218 -18.08 4.73 -4.86
CA VAL A 218 -18.70 5.91 -5.49
C VAL A 218 -18.60 5.83 -7.01
N THR A 219 -17.44 5.42 -7.54
CA THR A 219 -17.23 5.27 -8.99
C THR A 219 -18.17 4.22 -9.58
N GLY A 220 -18.30 3.05 -8.93
CA GLY A 220 -19.22 2.00 -9.36
C GLY A 220 -20.70 2.41 -9.25
N CYS A 221 -21.06 3.14 -8.20
CA CYS A 221 -22.40 3.66 -7.99
C CYS A 221 -22.79 4.69 -9.05
N VAL A 222 -21.91 5.66 -9.37
CA VAL A 222 -22.16 6.60 -10.47
C VAL A 222 -22.23 5.88 -11.82
N ALA A 223 -21.38 4.85 -12.03
CA ALA A 223 -21.43 4.04 -13.24
C ALA A 223 -22.76 3.30 -13.41
N TRP A 224 -23.30 2.76 -12.32
CA TRP A 224 -24.61 2.12 -12.31
C TRP A 224 -25.72 3.08 -12.75
N TYR A 225 -25.75 4.29 -12.19
CA TYR A 225 -26.72 5.32 -12.59
C TYR A 225 -26.55 5.77 -14.05
N ALA A 226 -25.32 5.87 -14.54
CA ALA A 226 -25.01 6.29 -15.91
C ALA A 226 -25.28 5.21 -16.98
N GLY A 227 -25.18 3.93 -16.61
CA GLY A 227 -25.23 2.80 -17.53
C GLY A 227 -26.56 2.05 -17.57
N ILE A 228 -27.31 2.01 -16.46
CA ILE A 228 -28.43 1.07 -16.30
C ILE A 228 -29.75 1.77 -15.94
N SER A 229 -29.73 2.94 -15.30
CA SER A 229 -30.98 3.61 -14.89
C SER A 229 -31.68 4.29 -16.07
N PRO A 230 -32.89 3.86 -16.48
CA PRO A 230 -33.65 4.51 -17.55
C PRO A 230 -34.09 5.94 -17.19
N ALA A 231 -34.11 6.28 -15.89
CA ALA A 231 -34.53 7.58 -15.37
C ALA A 231 -33.51 8.71 -15.66
N TYR A 232 -32.26 8.38 -15.97
CA TYR A 232 -31.17 9.36 -16.13
C TYR A 232 -30.45 9.29 -17.48
N SER A 233 -30.89 8.41 -18.39
CA SER A 233 -30.37 8.30 -19.76
C SER A 233 -30.52 9.60 -20.57
N HIS A 234 -31.43 10.49 -20.17
CA HIS A 234 -31.70 11.78 -20.82
C HIS A 234 -30.88 12.96 -20.26
N LEU A 235 -30.30 12.86 -19.06
CA LEU A 235 -29.47 13.92 -18.46
C LEU A 235 -28.01 13.91 -18.97
N THR A 236 -27.64 12.91 -19.78
CA THR A 236 -26.25 12.73 -20.23
C THR A 236 -25.82 13.64 -21.39
N THR A 237 -26.72 14.47 -21.91
CA THR A 237 -26.51 15.20 -23.16
C THR A 237 -25.99 16.63 -23.00
N ASP A 238 -26.30 17.35 -21.91
CA ASP A 238 -25.97 18.79 -21.83
C ASP A 238 -25.10 19.25 -20.63
N THR A 239 -24.88 18.44 -19.58
CA THR A 239 -23.99 18.86 -18.46
C THR A 239 -23.38 17.68 -17.70
N HIS A 240 -22.32 17.07 -18.24
CA HIS A 240 -21.60 15.97 -17.58
C HIS A 240 -21.13 16.31 -16.15
N GLY A 241 -20.75 17.56 -15.92
CA GLY A 241 -20.33 18.04 -14.59
C GLY A 241 -21.46 18.08 -13.55
N VAL A 242 -22.70 18.36 -13.98
CA VAL A 242 -23.87 18.44 -13.08
C VAL A 242 -24.34 17.04 -12.71
N PHE A 243 -24.48 16.15 -13.70
CA PHE A 243 -24.85 14.75 -13.46
C PHE A 243 -23.87 14.04 -12.52
N TRP A 244 -22.56 14.23 -12.74
CA TRP A 244 -21.54 13.64 -11.88
C TRP A 244 -21.66 14.13 -10.44
N GLU A 245 -21.78 15.43 -10.21
CA GLU A 245 -21.77 15.99 -8.85
C GLU A 245 -23.06 15.67 -8.09
N GLU A 246 -24.22 15.69 -8.76
CA GLU A 246 -25.51 15.31 -8.17
C GLU A 246 -25.53 13.82 -7.79
N THR A 247 -25.17 12.93 -8.72
CA THR A 247 -25.15 11.48 -8.50
C THR A 247 -24.10 11.10 -7.45
N ARG A 248 -22.93 11.77 -7.48
CA ARG A 248 -21.87 11.59 -6.48
C ARG A 248 -22.38 11.90 -5.08
N GLY A 249 -23.18 12.96 -4.90
CA GLY A 249 -23.76 13.31 -3.61
C GLY A 249 -24.55 12.15 -3.00
N ALA A 250 -25.46 11.55 -3.79
CA ALA A 250 -26.24 10.39 -3.39
C ALA A 250 -25.36 9.15 -3.11
N CYS A 251 -24.36 8.89 -3.95
CA CYS A 251 -23.47 7.74 -3.76
C CYS A 251 -22.56 7.88 -2.51
N VAL A 252 -22.08 9.08 -2.21
CA VAL A 252 -21.23 9.36 -1.04
C VAL A 252 -22.03 9.29 0.27
N THR A 253 -23.30 9.66 0.24
CA THR A 253 -24.20 9.62 1.42
C THR A 253 -24.90 8.27 1.59
N SER A 254 -24.65 7.30 0.70
CA SER A 254 -25.23 5.96 0.82
C SER A 254 -24.60 5.14 1.95
N GLU A 255 -25.41 4.27 2.56
CA GLU A 255 -24.93 3.30 3.57
C GLU A 255 -23.85 2.37 3.03
N LEU A 256 -23.96 1.99 1.75
CA LEU A 256 -22.95 1.16 1.08
C LEU A 256 -21.59 1.85 1.02
N ASN A 257 -21.54 3.18 0.92
CA ASN A 257 -20.27 3.88 1.02
C ASN A 257 -19.66 3.80 2.41
N ALA A 258 -20.48 3.89 3.47
CA ALA A 258 -20.02 3.70 4.85
C ALA A 258 -19.45 2.28 5.04
N TRP A 259 -20.10 1.25 4.50
CA TRP A 259 -19.58 -0.12 4.50
C TRP A 259 -18.26 -0.26 3.74
N ALA A 260 -18.14 0.38 2.57
CA ALA A 260 -16.88 0.38 1.80
C ALA A 260 -15.71 1.01 2.58
N LEU A 261 -15.97 2.10 3.32
CA LEU A 261 -14.98 2.73 4.20
C LEU A 261 -14.63 1.85 5.42
N ALA A 262 -15.61 1.11 5.96
CA ALA A 262 -15.43 0.24 7.13
C ALA A 262 -14.76 -1.11 6.80
N LEU A 263 -14.86 -1.57 5.54
CA LEU A 263 -14.41 -2.89 5.09
C LEU A 263 -12.98 -3.27 5.50
N PRO A 264 -11.94 -2.44 5.32
CA PRO A 264 -10.58 -2.85 5.69
C PRO A 264 -10.41 -3.01 7.22
N PHE A 265 -11.12 -2.19 8.02
CA PHE A 265 -11.12 -2.30 9.47
C PHE A 265 -11.88 -3.54 9.94
N TRP A 266 -12.97 -3.91 9.26
CA TRP A 266 -13.67 -5.17 9.45
C TRP A 266 -12.73 -6.36 9.21
N CYS A 267 -12.00 -6.37 8.10
CA CYS A 267 -11.03 -7.44 7.83
C CYS A 267 -10.00 -7.57 8.95
N ARG A 268 -9.39 -6.45 9.39
CA ARG A 268 -8.41 -6.46 10.48
C ARG A 268 -9.01 -6.92 11.81
N LEU A 269 -10.20 -6.45 12.15
CA LEU A 269 -10.91 -6.87 13.37
C LEU A 269 -11.06 -8.40 13.39
N PHE A 270 -11.60 -8.98 12.32
CA PHE A 270 -11.83 -10.43 12.27
C PHE A 270 -10.56 -11.25 12.14
N GLN A 271 -9.50 -10.73 11.49
CA GLN A 271 -8.17 -11.34 11.55
C GLN A 271 -7.69 -11.43 13.01
N CYS A 272 -7.79 -10.34 13.77
CA CYS A 272 -7.35 -10.30 15.17
C CYS A 272 -8.16 -11.26 16.05
N LEU A 273 -9.49 -11.30 15.88
CA LEU A 273 -10.36 -12.23 16.61
C LEU A 273 -10.09 -13.70 16.25
N SER A 274 -9.82 -13.98 14.97
CA SER A 274 -9.46 -15.33 14.50
C SER A 274 -8.15 -15.81 15.12
N VAL A 275 -7.11 -14.96 15.14
CA VAL A 275 -5.84 -15.29 15.81
C VAL A 275 -6.04 -15.43 17.32
N LEU A 276 -6.77 -14.51 17.97
CA LEU A 276 -7.08 -14.59 19.40
C LEU A 276 -7.74 -15.92 19.76
N ARG A 277 -8.74 -16.36 18.97
CA ARG A 277 -9.44 -17.63 19.20
C ARG A 277 -8.51 -18.84 19.10
N ARG A 278 -7.49 -18.78 18.23
CA ARG A 278 -6.55 -19.90 17.99
C ARG A 278 -5.39 -19.92 18.98
N THR A 279 -4.80 -18.76 19.28
CA THR A 279 -3.57 -18.67 20.10
C THR A 279 -3.84 -18.33 21.56
N GLY A 280 -4.99 -17.74 21.88
CA GLY A 280 -5.30 -17.23 23.23
C GLY A 280 -4.47 -16.01 23.64
N GLU A 281 -3.66 -15.44 22.74
CA GLU A 281 -2.75 -14.34 23.09
C GLU A 281 -3.52 -13.03 23.31
N PRO A 282 -3.40 -12.39 24.49
CA PRO A 282 -4.16 -11.18 24.83
C PRO A 282 -3.81 -9.96 23.97
N LYS A 283 -2.61 -9.94 23.36
CA LYS A 283 -2.22 -8.93 22.36
C LYS A 283 -3.24 -8.84 21.22
N ASN A 284 -3.78 -9.96 20.77
CA ASN A 284 -4.73 -9.97 19.65
C ASN A 284 -6.11 -9.41 20.04
N PHE A 285 -6.52 -9.55 21.31
CA PHE A 285 -7.73 -8.91 21.83
C PHE A 285 -7.61 -7.38 21.77
N TRP A 286 -6.53 -6.81 22.30
CA TRP A 286 -6.33 -5.36 22.27
C TRP A 286 -6.16 -4.83 20.85
N ASN A 287 -5.56 -5.63 19.96
CA ASN A 287 -5.49 -5.29 18.55
C ASN A 287 -6.89 -5.25 17.91
N ALA A 288 -7.77 -6.19 18.24
CA ALA A 288 -9.17 -6.19 17.82
C ALA A 288 -9.91 -4.93 18.31
N VAL A 289 -9.77 -4.58 19.60
CA VAL A 289 -10.35 -3.36 20.18
C VAL A 289 -9.84 -2.11 19.45
N LYS A 290 -8.55 -2.04 19.15
CA LYS A 290 -7.96 -0.94 18.37
C LYS A 290 -8.66 -0.76 17.03
N TYR A 291 -8.81 -1.82 16.22
CA TYR A 291 -9.51 -1.70 14.93
C TYR A 291 -11.02 -1.44 15.09
N ALA A 292 -11.63 -1.89 16.19
CA ALA A 292 -13.02 -1.59 16.49
C ALA A 292 -13.28 -0.08 16.69
N THR A 293 -12.28 0.69 17.13
CA THR A 293 -12.41 2.15 17.28
C THR A 293 -12.65 2.89 15.95
N ALA A 294 -12.40 2.25 14.80
CA ALA A 294 -12.66 2.85 13.49
C ALA A 294 -14.16 2.88 13.13
N PHE A 295 -14.98 1.95 13.62
CA PHE A 295 -16.41 1.90 13.26
C PHE A 295 -17.21 3.12 13.75
N PRO A 296 -17.05 3.56 15.02
CA PRO A 296 -17.69 4.79 15.48
C PRO A 296 -17.30 6.01 14.63
N LEU A 297 -16.04 6.10 14.20
CA LEU A 297 -15.56 7.19 13.33
C LEU A 297 -16.21 7.14 11.94
N VAL A 298 -16.27 5.95 11.31
CA VAL A 298 -16.93 5.79 10.00
C VAL A 298 -18.41 6.13 10.10
N TYR A 299 -19.09 5.67 11.15
CA TYR A 299 -20.51 5.93 11.37
C TYR A 299 -20.79 7.41 11.66
N ALA A 300 -19.99 8.05 12.52
CA ALA A 300 -20.08 9.48 12.77
C ALA A 300 -19.88 10.30 11.48
N GLY A 301 -18.90 9.90 10.66
CA GLY A 301 -18.66 10.54 9.37
C GLY A 301 -19.80 10.31 8.36
N TYR A 302 -20.50 9.18 8.43
CA TYR A 302 -21.70 8.94 7.64
C TYR A 302 -22.85 9.87 8.08
N LEU A 303 -23.12 9.95 9.38
CA LEU A 303 -24.15 10.85 9.93
C LEU A 303 -23.88 12.32 9.56
N ASP A 304 -22.63 12.76 9.66
CA ASP A 304 -22.24 14.14 9.32
C ASP A 304 -22.42 14.46 7.83
N ARG A 305 -22.29 13.46 6.94
CA ARG A 305 -22.57 13.63 5.51
C ARG A 305 -24.06 13.62 5.20
N LEU A 306 -24.84 12.82 5.92
CA LEU A 306 -26.28 12.69 5.72
C LEU A 306 -27.04 13.92 6.24
N ALA A 307 -26.71 14.37 7.44
CA ALA A 307 -27.35 15.49 8.12
C ALA A 307 -26.29 16.27 8.93
N PRO A 308 -25.56 17.20 8.28
CA PRO A 308 -24.49 17.94 8.94
C PRO A 308 -25.04 18.85 10.03
N THR A 309 -24.64 18.61 11.27
CA THR A 309 -24.96 19.41 12.45
C THR A 309 -23.70 19.64 13.28
N ASP A 310 -23.74 20.59 14.22
CA ASP A 310 -22.62 20.77 15.15
C ASP A 310 -22.40 19.54 16.03
N GLN A 311 -23.47 18.78 16.33
CA GLN A 311 -23.38 17.54 17.11
C GLN A 311 -22.68 16.42 16.33
N THR A 312 -23.05 16.19 15.07
CA THR A 312 -22.40 15.18 14.21
C THR A 312 -20.93 15.53 13.97
N ARG A 313 -20.61 16.80 13.76
CA ARG A 313 -19.22 17.26 13.60
C ARG A 313 -18.39 17.05 14.86
N ARG A 314 -18.94 17.35 16.04
CA ARG A 314 -18.28 17.07 17.34
C ARG A 314 -18.06 15.56 17.54
N LEU A 315 -19.03 14.73 17.14
CA LEU A 315 -18.90 13.28 17.21
C LEU A 315 -17.78 12.77 16.29
N VAL A 316 -17.66 13.29 15.06
CA VAL A 316 -16.55 12.98 14.15
C VAL A 316 -15.20 13.33 14.78
N VAL A 317 -15.07 14.56 15.33
CA VAL A 317 -13.82 14.99 15.98
C VAL A 317 -13.48 14.11 17.19
N LEU A 318 -14.47 13.81 18.04
CA LEU A 318 -14.28 12.97 19.23
C LEU A 318 -13.80 11.56 18.84
N THR A 319 -14.51 10.92 17.91
CA THR A 319 -14.17 9.56 17.45
C THR A 319 -12.85 9.54 16.70
N ALA A 320 -12.51 10.58 15.93
CA ALA A 320 -11.21 10.72 15.27
C ALA A 320 -10.08 10.87 16.28
N CYS A 321 -10.26 11.66 17.34
CA CYS A 321 -9.30 11.78 18.44
C CYS A 321 -9.07 10.43 19.13
N VAL A 322 -10.15 9.73 19.50
CA VAL A 322 -10.05 8.41 20.16
C VAL A 322 -9.31 7.41 19.27
N GLN A 323 -9.71 7.30 18.01
CA GLN A 323 -9.11 6.37 17.06
C GLN A 323 -7.63 6.71 16.78
N SER A 324 -7.31 7.99 16.58
CA SER A 324 -5.96 8.46 16.29
C SER A 324 -5.03 8.23 17.48
N SER A 325 -5.46 8.56 18.69
CA SER A 325 -4.69 8.36 19.91
C SER A 325 -4.49 6.88 20.22
N ALA A 326 -5.52 6.04 20.09
CA ALA A 326 -5.42 4.61 20.32
C ALA A 326 -4.45 3.94 19.34
N THR A 327 -4.52 4.29 18.06
CA THR A 327 -3.61 3.73 17.04
C THR A 327 -2.20 4.30 17.11
N PHE A 328 -2.03 5.57 17.48
CA PHE A 328 -0.72 6.16 17.75
C PHE A 328 -0.01 5.47 18.92
N ALA A 329 -0.71 5.32 20.06
CA ALA A 329 -0.18 4.61 21.21
C ALA A 329 0.19 3.15 20.86
N TRP A 330 -0.64 2.49 20.04
CA TRP A 330 -0.35 1.14 19.55
C TRP A 330 0.95 1.07 18.73
N ASP A 331 1.14 1.99 17.78
CA ASP A 331 2.35 1.99 16.96
C ASP A 331 3.62 2.07 17.83
N LEU A 332 3.63 2.99 18.79
CA LEU A 332 4.81 3.22 19.64
C LEU A 332 5.08 2.06 20.61
N CYS A 333 4.03 1.55 21.26
CA CYS A 333 4.16 0.59 22.34
C CYS A 333 4.26 -0.85 21.83
N MET A 334 3.51 -1.19 20.79
CA MET A 334 3.31 -2.58 20.36
C MET A 334 4.01 -2.89 19.04
N ASP A 335 3.90 -2.03 18.03
CA ASP A 335 4.44 -2.32 16.70
C ASP A 335 5.92 -1.96 16.57
N TRP A 336 6.38 -0.91 17.25
CA TRP A 336 7.79 -0.48 17.26
C TRP A 336 8.51 -0.85 18.57
N GLY A 337 7.75 -1.18 19.62
CA GLY A 337 8.31 -1.68 20.88
C GLY A 337 9.31 -0.72 21.55
N LEU A 338 9.07 0.59 21.43
CA LEU A 338 9.95 1.64 21.99
C LEU A 338 10.00 1.65 23.51
N PHE A 339 9.05 0.99 24.15
CA PHE A 339 8.79 1.07 25.57
C PHE A 339 8.90 -0.29 26.23
N LYS A 340 9.61 -0.38 27.36
CA LYS A 340 9.70 -1.63 28.15
C LYS A 340 8.35 -1.91 28.83
N LYS A 341 7.84 -3.13 28.70
CA LYS A 341 6.68 -3.60 29.48
C LYS A 341 7.06 -3.76 30.95
N ARG A 342 6.32 -3.10 31.86
CA ARG A 342 6.40 -3.36 33.30
C ARG A 342 5.83 -4.76 33.60
N ARG A 343 6.49 -5.51 34.49
CA ARG A 343 6.03 -6.83 34.96
C ARG A 343 4.94 -6.60 36.02
N GLY A 344 3.69 -7.02 35.76
CA GLY A 344 2.62 -7.11 36.78
C GLY A 344 1.44 -6.13 36.68
N GLY A 345 1.33 -5.31 35.64
CA GLY A 345 0.20 -4.39 35.43
C GLY A 345 -1.07 -5.04 34.88
N LEU A 346 -2.24 -4.67 35.41
CA LEU A 346 -3.57 -5.16 34.98
C LEU A 346 -3.97 -4.61 33.60
N LEU A 347 -3.47 -3.42 33.24
CA LEU A 347 -3.65 -2.79 31.93
C LEU A 347 -2.39 -3.02 31.09
N CYS A 348 -2.42 -4.06 30.27
CA CYS A 348 -1.33 -4.48 29.40
C CYS A 348 -0.70 -3.30 28.62
N GLY A 349 0.43 -2.77 29.10
CA GLY A 349 1.43 -2.03 28.33
C GLY A 349 1.07 -0.67 27.73
N ILE A 350 -0.18 -0.19 27.75
CA ILE A 350 -0.57 1.10 27.12
C ILE A 350 -0.31 2.30 28.06
N PHE A 351 -0.44 2.12 29.38
CA PHE A 351 -0.30 3.20 30.37
C PHE A 351 0.81 2.97 31.42
N GLU A 352 1.44 1.79 31.43
CA GLU A 352 2.50 1.43 32.40
C GLU A 352 3.82 1.18 31.66
N VAL A 353 4.34 2.26 31.11
CA VAL A 353 5.65 2.33 30.44
C VAL A 353 6.62 3.01 31.40
N ASP A 354 7.57 2.28 31.96
CA ASP A 354 8.55 2.85 32.91
C ASP A 354 9.79 3.43 32.20
N GLN A 355 10.27 2.81 31.11
CA GLN A 355 11.54 3.18 30.47
C GLN A 355 11.48 3.04 28.94
N MET A 356 12.08 4.01 28.23
CA MET A 356 12.47 3.83 26.83
C MET A 356 13.44 2.66 26.73
N ARG A 357 13.19 1.78 25.76
CA ARG A 357 14.15 0.75 25.38
C ARG A 357 15.34 1.43 24.69
N GLU A 358 16.55 0.91 24.91
CA GLU A 358 17.68 1.27 24.04
C GLU A 358 17.27 0.95 22.59
N PRO A 359 17.24 1.95 21.70
CA PRO A 359 16.84 1.75 20.33
C PRO A 359 17.94 0.96 19.62
N LYS A 360 17.82 -0.36 19.64
CA LYS A 360 18.66 -1.23 18.80
C LYS A 360 18.03 -1.24 17.41
N SER A 361 18.36 -0.22 16.62
CA SER A 361 17.92 -0.24 15.24
C SER A 361 18.78 -1.19 14.43
N LEU A 362 18.17 -2.20 13.81
CA LEU A 362 18.82 -3.04 12.81
C LEU A 362 19.02 -2.23 11.52
N VAL A 363 18.08 -1.35 11.18
CA VAL A 363 18.16 -0.49 9.98
C VAL A 363 19.25 0.57 10.11
N PHE A 364 19.40 1.18 11.29
CA PHE A 364 20.39 2.22 11.56
C PHE A 364 21.62 1.73 12.35
N SER A 365 21.84 0.41 12.44
CA SER A 365 22.83 -0.20 13.34
C SER A 365 24.27 0.29 13.16
N LYS A 366 24.61 0.85 11.99
CA LYS A 366 25.97 1.35 11.66
C LYS A 366 26.18 2.83 11.98
N ARG A 367 25.20 3.52 12.58
CA ARG A 367 25.25 4.96 12.91
C ARG A 367 25.50 5.17 14.39
N SER A 368 25.89 6.40 14.77
CA SER A 368 26.11 6.76 16.17
C SER A 368 24.80 6.67 16.96
N ASP A 369 24.88 6.32 18.25
CA ASP A 369 23.71 6.19 19.13
C ASP A 369 22.85 7.47 19.12
N MET A 370 23.48 8.65 19.16
CA MET A 370 22.79 9.94 19.09
C MET A 370 21.95 10.09 17.81
N PHE A 371 22.45 9.62 16.66
CA PHE A 371 21.70 9.65 15.41
C PHE A 371 20.48 8.72 15.48
N ILE A 372 20.62 7.55 16.09
CA ILE A 372 19.52 6.59 16.24
C ILE A 372 18.41 7.19 17.10
N TYR A 373 18.74 7.79 18.25
CA TYR A 373 17.74 8.47 19.09
C TYR A 373 17.06 9.62 18.35
N ALA A 374 17.82 10.46 17.64
CA ALA A 374 17.26 11.56 16.84
C ALA A 374 16.34 11.07 15.72
N ALA A 375 16.72 9.97 15.04
CA ALA A 375 15.91 9.35 14.00
C ALA A 375 14.59 8.82 14.58
N TYR A 376 14.62 8.09 15.69
CA TYR A 376 13.41 7.61 16.36
C TYR A 376 12.52 8.75 16.85
N ALA A 377 13.08 9.80 17.44
CA ALA A 377 12.31 10.99 17.83
C ALA A 377 11.63 11.65 16.61
N GLY A 378 12.37 11.78 15.50
CA GLY A 378 11.83 12.28 14.23
C GLY A 378 10.70 11.39 13.68
N LEU A 379 10.82 10.07 13.79
CA LEU A 379 9.80 9.11 13.36
C LEU A 379 8.54 9.17 14.22
N VAL A 380 8.68 9.33 15.53
CA VAL A 380 7.55 9.54 16.44
C VAL A 380 6.82 10.82 16.08
N LEU A 381 7.54 11.93 15.88
CA LEU A 381 6.96 13.21 15.48
C LEU A 381 6.28 13.13 14.11
N PHE A 382 6.91 12.47 13.14
CA PHE A 382 6.35 12.23 11.81
C PHE A 382 5.05 11.41 11.88
N ASN A 383 5.04 10.32 12.65
CA ASN A 383 3.85 9.49 12.82
C ASN A 383 2.73 10.25 13.53
N PHE A 384 3.06 11.01 14.59
CA PHE A 384 2.09 11.87 15.27
C PHE A 384 1.46 12.88 14.31
N SER A 385 2.30 13.65 13.61
CA SER A 385 1.85 14.72 12.72
C SER A 385 0.89 14.22 11.63
N LEU A 386 1.23 13.08 11.00
CA LEU A 386 0.38 12.49 9.97
C LEU A 386 -0.86 11.77 10.53
N ARG A 387 -0.77 11.18 11.73
CA ARG A 387 -1.93 10.54 12.38
C ARG A 387 -3.02 11.56 12.73
N PHE A 388 -2.63 12.77 13.10
CA PHE A 388 -3.54 13.87 13.40
C PHE A 388 -3.75 14.83 12.23
N ALA A 389 -3.30 14.49 11.02
CA ALA A 389 -3.41 15.35 9.83
C ALA A 389 -4.85 15.70 9.46
N TRP A 390 -5.83 14.85 9.84
CA TRP A 390 -7.26 15.14 9.66
C TRP A 390 -7.70 16.44 10.36
N ALA A 391 -6.99 16.88 11.41
CA ALA A 391 -7.29 18.13 12.10
C ALA A 391 -7.15 19.34 11.17
N LEU A 392 -6.22 19.31 10.19
CA LEU A 392 -6.06 20.38 9.20
C LEU A 392 -7.32 20.58 8.35
N ALA A 393 -8.01 19.50 8.03
CA ALA A 393 -9.28 19.57 7.31
C ALA A 393 -10.41 20.16 8.17
N VAL A 394 -10.39 19.92 9.50
CA VAL A 394 -11.36 20.48 10.44
C VAL A 394 -11.16 21.99 10.61
N PHE A 395 -9.92 22.45 10.66
CA PHE A 395 -9.59 23.88 10.77
C PHE A 395 -9.66 24.62 9.43
N GLY A 396 -10.14 24.00 8.34
CA GLY A 396 -10.29 24.64 7.03
C GLY A 396 -8.97 24.96 6.32
N HIS A 397 -7.84 24.40 6.76
CA HIS A 397 -6.52 24.68 6.18
C HIS A 397 -6.26 23.88 4.90
N VAL A 398 -7.02 22.81 4.64
CA VAL A 398 -6.87 21.96 3.45
C VAL A 398 -8.23 21.53 2.92
N SER A 399 -8.39 21.59 1.60
CA SER A 399 -9.58 21.08 0.90
C SER A 399 -9.76 19.58 1.14
N THR A 400 -10.96 19.17 1.57
CA THR A 400 -11.39 17.76 1.69
C THR A 400 -11.69 17.10 0.35
N ARG A 401 -11.49 17.83 -0.76
CA ARG A 401 -11.72 17.37 -2.13
C ARG A 401 -10.49 17.63 -3.00
N GLY A 402 -10.34 16.84 -4.06
CA GLY A 402 -9.30 17.05 -5.07
C GLY A 402 -7.90 16.81 -4.54
N MET A 403 -6.97 17.72 -4.86
CA MET A 403 -5.54 17.56 -4.55
C MET A 403 -5.24 17.48 -3.05
N GLY A 404 -5.92 18.27 -2.22
CA GLY A 404 -5.73 18.22 -0.77
C GLY A 404 -5.98 16.81 -0.21
N MET A 405 -7.03 16.15 -0.69
CA MET A 405 -7.35 14.77 -0.28
C MET A 405 -6.31 13.77 -0.78
N LEU A 406 -5.90 13.84 -2.06
CA LEU A 406 -4.87 12.91 -2.57
C LEU A 406 -3.55 13.09 -1.82
N SER A 407 -3.13 14.33 -1.54
CA SER A 407 -1.91 14.60 -0.78
C SER A 407 -1.97 13.96 0.61
N PHE A 408 -3.11 14.01 1.30
CA PHE A 408 -3.29 13.29 2.56
C PHE A 408 -3.22 11.77 2.40
N GLU A 409 -3.84 11.21 1.35
CA GLU A 409 -3.79 9.77 1.09
C GLU A 409 -2.36 9.29 0.78
N ILE A 410 -1.59 10.05 -0.03
CA ILE A 410 -0.18 9.76 -0.30
C ILE A 410 0.65 9.87 0.98
N ALA A 411 0.43 10.92 1.78
CA ALA A 411 1.15 11.10 3.05
C ALA A 411 0.85 9.95 4.03
N GLU A 412 -0.40 9.50 4.13
CA GLU A 412 -0.79 8.36 4.95
C GLU A 412 -0.14 7.05 4.46
N LEU A 413 -0.01 6.85 3.14
CA LEU A 413 0.73 5.71 2.57
C LEU A 413 2.24 5.78 2.81
N ALA A 414 2.84 6.97 2.75
CA ALA A 414 4.23 7.18 3.12
C ALA A 414 4.46 6.83 4.60
N ARG A 415 3.57 7.31 5.50
CA ARG A 415 3.56 6.95 6.92
C ARG A 415 3.46 5.44 7.13
N ARG A 416 2.54 4.79 6.42
CA ARG A 416 2.36 3.33 6.48
C ARG A 416 3.60 2.56 6.00
N THR A 417 4.28 3.07 4.98
CA THR A 417 5.50 2.48 4.44
C THR A 417 6.63 2.53 5.45
N VAL A 418 6.79 3.68 6.13
CA VAL A 418 7.74 3.82 7.24
C VAL A 418 7.36 2.86 8.37
N TRP A 419 6.09 2.79 8.77
CA TRP A 419 5.61 1.85 9.78
C TRP A 419 5.92 0.40 9.42
N ALA A 420 5.76 -0.02 8.16
CA ALA A 420 5.98 -1.39 7.73
C ALA A 420 7.45 -1.82 7.91
N LEU A 421 8.40 -0.93 7.60
CA LEU A 421 9.82 -1.17 7.80
C LEU A 421 10.13 -1.45 9.29
N PHE A 422 9.71 -0.56 10.18
CA PHE A 422 9.94 -0.72 11.62
C PHE A 422 9.16 -1.89 12.21
N ARG A 423 7.99 -2.21 11.67
CA ARG A 423 7.22 -3.37 12.12
C ARG A 423 7.92 -4.69 11.77
N ILE A 424 8.54 -4.77 10.59
CA ILE A 424 9.35 -5.94 10.18
C ILE A 424 10.61 -6.03 11.04
N GLU A 425 11.29 -4.92 11.27
CA GLU A 425 12.45 -4.84 12.16
C GLU A 425 12.11 -5.31 13.58
N TRP A 426 10.98 -4.86 14.14
CA TRP A 426 10.50 -5.29 15.44
C TRP A 426 10.15 -6.78 15.48
N GLU A 427 9.54 -7.33 14.43
CA GLU A 427 9.28 -8.78 14.35
C GLU A 427 10.58 -9.57 14.39
N TYR A 428 11.60 -9.10 13.66
CA TYR A 428 12.93 -9.70 13.65
C TYR A 428 13.57 -9.71 15.04
N HIS A 429 13.42 -8.59 15.75
CA HIS A 429 13.87 -8.46 17.12
C HIS A 429 13.10 -9.38 18.08
N GLU A 430 11.76 -9.45 18.01
CA GLU A 430 10.92 -10.26 18.88
C GLU A 430 11.21 -11.77 18.70
N LYS A 431 11.53 -12.19 17.47
CA LYS A 431 11.89 -13.58 17.14
C LYS A 431 13.36 -13.92 17.35
N GLY A 432 14.23 -12.93 17.52
CA GLY A 432 15.67 -13.13 17.72
C GLY A 432 16.37 -13.78 16.52
N TRP A 433 15.95 -13.45 15.29
CA TRP A 433 16.55 -14.03 14.09
C TRP A 433 17.91 -13.40 13.76
N PRO A 434 18.90 -14.20 13.33
CA PRO A 434 20.23 -13.67 12.97
C PRO A 434 20.18 -12.86 11.68
N LEU A 435 21.05 -11.85 11.60
CA LEU A 435 21.24 -11.01 10.40
C LEU A 435 22.21 -11.68 9.42
N ASP A 436 22.12 -11.32 8.14
CA ASP A 436 23.06 -11.84 7.13
C ASP A 436 24.49 -11.34 7.33
N THR A 437 24.64 -10.16 7.94
CA THR A 437 25.95 -9.65 8.34
C THR A 437 26.61 -10.51 9.41
N ASP A 438 25.83 -11.21 10.23
CA ASP A 438 26.37 -12.05 11.30
C ASP A 438 26.90 -13.38 10.74
N SER A 439 26.25 -13.94 9.71
CA SER A 439 26.72 -15.16 9.05
C SER A 439 28.03 -14.95 8.26
N ASP A 440 28.18 -13.80 7.61
CA ASP A 440 29.41 -13.47 6.89
C ASP A 440 30.58 -13.27 7.87
N ASN A 441 30.31 -12.71 9.05
CA ASN A 441 31.31 -12.56 10.12
C ASN A 441 31.71 -13.92 10.71
N GLU A 442 30.75 -14.83 10.94
CA GLU A 442 31.03 -16.20 11.42
C GLU A 442 31.89 -17.00 10.43
N GLU A 443 31.59 -16.93 9.12
CA GLU A 443 32.42 -17.57 8.10
C GLU A 443 33.82 -16.94 8.03
N THR A 444 33.91 -15.61 8.17
CA THR A 444 35.19 -14.90 8.18
C THR A 444 36.04 -15.27 9.40
N GLU A 445 35.43 -15.33 10.59
CA GLU A 445 36.11 -15.76 11.83
C GLU A 445 36.59 -17.21 11.73
N GLN A 446 35.77 -18.12 11.19
CA GLN A 446 36.17 -19.51 10.95
C GLN A 446 37.33 -19.63 9.96
N LEU A 447 37.33 -18.83 8.90
CA LEU A 447 38.45 -18.78 7.94
C LEU A 447 39.73 -18.24 8.58
N VAL A 448 39.64 -17.19 9.40
CA VAL A 448 40.77 -16.65 10.15
C VAL A 448 41.33 -17.69 11.12
N GLU A 449 40.47 -18.38 11.87
CA GLU A 449 40.88 -19.42 12.81
C GLU A 449 41.54 -20.62 12.10
N MET A 450 41.05 -20.99 10.91
CA MET A 450 41.67 -22.02 10.06
C MET A 450 43.05 -21.60 9.55
N VAL A 451 43.24 -20.33 9.17
CA VAL A 451 44.53 -19.80 8.70
C VAL A 451 45.53 -19.71 9.86
N GLU A 452 45.10 -19.27 11.05
CA GLU A 452 45.97 -19.23 12.23
C GLU A 452 46.40 -20.62 12.69
N LYS A 453 45.47 -21.60 12.72
CA LYS A 453 45.80 -23.00 13.03
C LYS A 453 46.64 -23.68 11.94
N GLY A 454 46.49 -23.25 10.69
CA GLY A 454 47.29 -23.72 9.55
C GLY A 454 48.72 -23.15 9.56
N GLY A 455 48.87 -21.85 9.83
CA GLY A 455 50.16 -21.16 9.91
C GLY A 455 50.99 -21.54 11.14
N ALA A 456 50.34 -21.92 12.24
CA ALA A 456 51.03 -22.44 13.42
C ALA A 456 51.70 -23.81 13.17
N ARG A 457 51.26 -24.59 12.17
CA ARG A 457 51.90 -25.86 11.79
C ARG A 457 53.13 -25.68 10.91
N SER A 458 53.23 -24.60 10.14
CA SER A 458 54.42 -24.32 9.31
C SER A 458 55.54 -23.63 10.08
N ALA A 459 55.23 -22.95 11.19
CA ALA A 459 56.24 -22.26 12.02
C ALA A 459 56.94 -23.18 13.05
N SER A 460 56.53 -24.45 13.17
CA SER A 460 57.15 -25.43 14.08
C SER A 460 58.06 -26.45 13.36
N GLU A 461 58.26 -26.32 12.05
CA GLU A 461 59.10 -27.22 11.24
C GLU A 461 60.42 -26.59 10.75
N ASP A 462 60.74 -25.35 11.15
CA ASP A 462 62.03 -24.70 10.87
C ASP A 462 62.94 -24.62 12.11
#